data_AF-S2JMY1-F1
#
_entry.id   AF-S2JMY1-F1
#
_cell.length_a   1.000
_cell.length_b   1.000
_cell.length_c   1.000
_cell.angle_alpha   90.00
_cell.angle_beta   90.00
_cell.angle_gamma   90.00
#
_symmetry.space_group_name_H-M   'P 1'
#
loop_
_entity.id
_entity.type
_entity.pdbx_description
1 polymer ?
#
loop_
_entity_poly.entity_id
_entity_poly.type
_entity_poly.pdbx_seq_one_letter_code
_entity_poly.pdbx_strand_id
1 'polypeptide(L)'
;MSKSASKKHSKKQDKPDVLEQLRKLAKKHKKSKEKSSKKTATAATDKAMIPMTKNEYEKKRSIITTEYDAQTGRMRRKRATGEILESIVTKEQHLKINKMSTLMDGLSYQRQVIKK
;
A
#
# COMPACT_ATOMS: atom_id res chain seq x y z
N MET A 1 -69.63 2.76 40.75
CA MET A 1 -68.20 2.63 41.10
C MET A 1 -67.42 2.25 39.85
N SER A 2 -66.18 2.74 39.75
CA SER A 2 -65.41 3.05 38.54
C SER A 2 -64.53 1.92 37.96
N LYS A 3 -64.47 1.86 36.61
CA LYS A 3 -63.40 1.44 35.65
C LYS A 3 -62.46 0.29 36.06
N SER A 4 -62.19 -0.71 35.21
CA SER A 4 -61.27 -0.55 34.06
C SER A 4 -61.02 -1.87 33.29
N ALA A 5 -60.70 -1.73 32.01
CA ALA A 5 -60.42 -2.78 31.03
C ALA A 5 -59.01 -3.38 31.16
N SER A 6 -58.85 -4.69 30.93
CA SER A 6 -57.55 -5.36 30.87
C SER A 6 -57.16 -5.70 29.42
N LYS A 7 -56.41 -4.79 28.78
CA LYS A 7 -55.76 -5.04 27.49
C LYS A 7 -54.31 -5.47 27.77
N LYS A 8 -53.99 -6.74 27.50
CA LYS A 8 -52.63 -7.31 27.63
C LYS A 8 -51.65 -6.55 26.72
N HIS A 9 -50.66 -5.88 27.30
CA HIS A 9 -49.52 -5.28 26.58
C HIS A 9 -48.40 -6.31 26.40
N SER A 10 -48.16 -6.76 25.17
CA SER A 10 -46.88 -7.39 24.79
C SER A 10 -45.93 -6.31 24.26
N LYS A 11 -44.86 -6.04 25.01
CA LYS A 11 -43.80 -5.08 24.67
C LYS A 11 -42.96 -5.63 23.51
N LYS A 12 -43.29 -5.28 22.26
CA LYS A 12 -42.42 -5.55 21.10
C LYS A 12 -41.25 -4.58 21.17
N GLN A 13 -40.05 -5.12 21.32
CA GLN A 13 -38.81 -4.36 21.28
C GLN A 13 -38.58 -3.85 19.86
N ASP A 14 -38.52 -2.53 19.70
CA ASP A 14 -38.15 -1.86 18.45
C ASP A 14 -36.68 -2.17 18.14
N LYS A 15 -36.45 -3.22 17.36
CA LYS A 15 -35.12 -3.51 16.81
C LYS A 15 -34.83 -2.44 15.76
N PRO A 16 -33.74 -1.66 15.88
CA PRO A 16 -33.40 -0.67 14.88
C PRO A 16 -33.23 -1.37 13.54
N ASP A 17 -33.86 -0.83 12.49
CA ASP A 17 -33.89 -1.40 11.15
C ASP A 17 -32.44 -1.59 10.65
N VAL A 18 -31.99 -2.84 10.66
CA VAL A 18 -30.64 -3.27 10.27
C VAL A 18 -30.33 -2.74 8.85
N LEU A 19 -31.36 -2.61 8.02
CA LEU A 19 -31.29 -2.05 6.67
C LEU A 19 -30.85 -0.58 6.66
N GLU A 20 -31.30 0.21 7.63
CA GLU A 20 -30.96 1.62 7.76
C GLU A 20 -29.52 1.79 8.23
N GLN A 21 -29.05 0.91 9.11
CA GLN A 21 -27.65 0.88 9.55
C GLN A 21 -26.70 0.49 8.41
N LEU A 22 -27.04 -0.53 7.61
CA LEU A 22 -26.27 -0.90 6.40
C LEU A 22 -26.22 0.25 5.38
N ARG A 23 -27.33 0.96 5.17
CA ARG A 23 -27.38 2.13 4.28
C ARG A 23 -26.48 3.26 4.76
N LYS A 24 -26.43 3.52 6.08
CA LYS A 24 -25.55 4.55 6.67
C LYS A 24 -24.07 4.16 6.53
N LEU A 25 -23.73 2.89 6.74
CA LEU A 25 -22.37 2.36 6.53
C LEU A 25 -21.94 2.47 5.06
N ALA A 26 -22.79 2.05 4.12
CA ALA A 26 -22.50 2.16 2.69
C ALA A 26 -22.29 3.61 2.23
N LYS A 27 -23.12 4.56 2.71
CA LYS A 27 -22.97 5.99 2.41
C LYS A 27 -21.66 6.56 2.98
N LYS A 28 -21.22 6.12 4.16
CA LYS A 28 -19.95 6.55 4.78
C LYS A 28 -18.74 6.08 3.96
N HIS A 29 -18.75 4.82 3.50
CA HIS A 29 -17.69 4.27 2.66
C HIS A 29 -17.68 4.87 1.24
N LYS A 30 -18.84 5.25 0.68
CA LYS A 30 -18.91 5.96 -0.61
C LYS A 30 -18.37 7.40 -0.51
N LYS A 31 -18.71 8.13 0.57
CA LYS A 31 -18.17 9.47 0.84
C LYS A 31 -16.65 9.49 1.10
N SER A 32 -16.10 8.46 1.75
CA SER A 32 -14.65 8.36 1.95
C SER A 32 -13.91 8.03 0.65
N LYS A 33 -14.50 7.19 -0.20
CA LYS A 33 -13.94 6.82 -1.53
C LYS A 33 -13.97 8.00 -2.53
N GLU A 34 -15.00 8.85 -2.50
CA GLU A 34 -15.04 10.08 -3.31
C GLU A 34 -14.11 11.19 -2.78
N LYS A 35 -13.91 11.29 -1.46
CA LYS A 35 -12.95 12.26 -0.87
C LYS A 35 -11.48 11.88 -1.11
N SER A 36 -11.16 10.59 -1.23
CA SER A 36 -9.80 10.15 -1.53
C SER A 36 -9.48 10.16 -3.04
N SER A 37 -10.46 9.93 -3.91
CA SER A 37 -10.26 9.97 -5.37
C SER A 37 -10.25 11.38 -5.97
N LYS A 38 -10.93 12.35 -5.36
CA LYS A 38 -11.03 13.73 -5.91
C LYS A 38 -9.81 14.63 -5.59
N LYS A 39 -8.86 14.18 -4.77
CA LYS A 39 -7.67 14.97 -4.38
C LYS A 39 -6.41 14.73 -5.22
N THR A 40 -6.42 13.80 -6.17
CA THR A 40 -5.20 13.41 -6.92
C THR A 40 -5.18 13.81 -8.39
N ALA A 41 -6.27 14.32 -8.97
CA ALA A 41 -6.38 14.49 -10.42
C ALA A 41 -6.39 15.94 -10.96
N THR A 42 -6.52 16.98 -10.13
CA THR A 42 -6.74 18.36 -10.61
C THR A 42 -5.62 19.35 -10.33
N ALA A 43 -4.39 18.89 -10.01
CA ALA A 43 -3.28 19.79 -9.63
C ALA A 43 -2.06 19.70 -10.56
N ALA A 44 -2.14 18.95 -11.67
CA ALA A 44 -0.99 18.62 -12.51
C ALA A 44 -0.74 19.58 -13.68
N THR A 45 -1.69 20.44 -14.05
CA THR A 45 -1.58 21.24 -15.29
C THR A 45 -1.13 22.69 -15.11
N ASP A 46 -1.41 23.32 -13.96
CA ASP A 46 -1.23 24.79 -13.83
C ASP A 46 0.06 25.22 -13.09
N LYS A 47 0.93 24.27 -12.71
CA LYS A 47 2.12 24.55 -11.88
C LYS A 47 3.46 24.12 -12.50
N ALA A 48 3.51 23.87 -13.81
CA ALA A 48 4.70 23.31 -14.47
C ALA A 48 5.94 24.22 -14.44
N MET A 49 5.78 25.52 -14.22
CA MET A 49 6.86 26.52 -14.26
C MET A 49 7.17 27.17 -12.89
N ILE A 50 6.55 26.72 -11.79
CA ILE A 50 6.82 27.29 -10.46
C ILE A 50 7.93 26.48 -9.79
N PRO A 51 9.04 27.09 -9.36
CA PRO A 51 10.06 26.40 -8.58
C PRO A 51 9.44 25.88 -7.28
N MET A 52 9.71 24.62 -6.94
CA MET A 52 9.19 24.02 -5.71
C MET A 52 9.77 24.68 -4.47
N THR A 53 8.98 24.76 -3.40
CA THR A 53 9.50 25.18 -2.09
C THR A 53 10.36 24.09 -1.46
N LYS A 54 11.28 24.46 -0.55
CA LYS A 54 12.13 23.51 0.18
C LYS A 54 11.33 22.41 0.88
N ASN A 55 10.24 22.78 1.54
CA ASN A 55 9.38 21.84 2.26
C ASN A 55 8.68 20.84 1.31
N GLU A 56 8.28 21.28 0.11
CA GLU A 56 7.69 20.39 -0.90
C GLU A 56 8.74 19.44 -1.50
N TYR A 57 9.97 19.94 -1.70
CA TYR A 57 11.07 19.10 -2.15
C TYR A 57 11.40 18.00 -1.15
N GLU A 58 11.55 18.33 0.13
CA GLU A 58 11.85 17.37 1.19
C GLU A 58 10.76 16.31 1.31
N LYS A 59 9.48 16.70 1.20
CA LYS A 59 8.35 15.77 1.16
C LYS A 59 8.39 14.84 -0.04
N LYS A 60 8.76 15.33 -1.22
CA LYS A 60 8.94 14.46 -2.41
C LYS A 60 10.14 13.53 -2.21
N ARG A 61 11.25 14.06 -1.69
CA ARG A 61 12.50 13.32 -1.49
C ARG A 61 12.39 12.19 -0.46
N SER A 62 11.51 12.31 0.53
CA SER A 62 11.30 11.27 1.55
C SER A 62 10.52 10.07 1.03
N ILE A 63 9.81 10.19 -0.10
CA ILE A 63 9.04 9.09 -0.69
C ILE A 63 10.02 8.14 -1.40
N ILE A 64 10.07 6.91 -0.91
CA ILE A 64 10.90 5.82 -1.44
C ILE A 64 10.00 4.67 -1.88
N THR A 65 10.15 4.24 -3.13
CA THR A 65 9.43 3.11 -3.72
C THR A 65 10.40 2.03 -4.19
N THR A 66 9.93 0.78 -4.21
CA THR A 66 10.65 -0.33 -4.83
C THR A 66 9.94 -0.71 -6.12
N GLU A 67 10.63 -0.59 -7.24
CA GLU A 67 10.09 -0.80 -8.59
C GLU A 67 10.92 -1.86 -9.33
N TYR A 68 10.24 -2.65 -10.16
CA TYR A 68 10.89 -3.65 -11.01
C TYR A 68 11.41 -2.99 -12.28
N ASP A 69 12.69 -3.19 -12.60
CA ASP A 69 13.25 -2.77 -13.88
C ASP A 69 13.21 -3.91 -14.91
N ALA A 70 12.42 -3.72 -15.96
CA ALA A 70 12.24 -4.70 -17.03
C ALA A 70 13.53 -4.98 -17.82
N GLN A 71 14.48 -4.04 -17.89
CA GLN A 71 15.68 -4.22 -18.69
C GLN A 71 16.70 -5.15 -18.02
N THR A 72 16.85 -5.05 -16.68
CA THR A 72 17.84 -5.83 -15.92
C THR A 72 17.22 -6.93 -15.05
N GLY A 73 15.89 -6.95 -14.91
CA GLY A 73 15.16 -7.88 -14.05
C GLY A 73 15.36 -7.67 -12.54
N ARG A 74 15.97 -6.55 -12.13
CA ARG A 74 16.28 -6.26 -10.72
C ARG A 74 15.18 -5.40 -10.08
N MET A 75 14.91 -5.65 -8.80
CA MET A 75 14.14 -4.73 -7.96
C MET A 75 15.02 -3.56 -7.54
N ARG A 76 14.68 -2.35 -7.98
CA ARG A 76 15.39 -1.12 -7.62
C ARG A 76 14.61 -0.33 -6.59
N ARG A 77 15.31 0.24 -5.62
CA ARG A 77 14.75 1.23 -4.70
C ARG A 77 15.01 2.62 -5.29
N LYS A 78 13.97 3.45 -5.44
CA LYS A 78 14.05 4.76 -6.09
C LYS A 78 13.37 5.83 -5.22
N ARG A 79 13.93 7.03 -5.17
CA ARG A 79 13.25 8.21 -4.61
C ARG A 79 12.31 8.82 -5.64
N ALA A 80 11.26 9.51 -5.19
CA ALA A 80 10.39 10.26 -6.12
C ALA A 80 11.12 11.37 -6.90
N THR A 81 12.30 11.81 -6.45
CA THR A 81 13.18 12.76 -7.16
C THR A 81 13.97 12.13 -8.32
N GLY A 82 13.99 10.81 -8.43
CA GLY A 82 14.70 10.08 -9.49
C GLY A 82 15.98 9.37 -9.04
N GLU A 83 16.49 9.66 -7.85
CA GLU A 83 17.68 9.00 -7.29
C GLU A 83 17.44 7.49 -7.09
N ILE A 84 18.38 6.66 -7.56
CA ILE A 84 18.40 5.22 -7.26
C ILE A 84 19.12 5.02 -5.93
N LEU A 85 18.50 4.24 -5.04
CA LEU A 85 19.02 3.93 -3.71
C LEU A 85 19.49 2.48 -3.65
N GLU A 86 20.64 2.30 -3.02
CA GLU A 86 21.10 0.99 -2.60
C GLU A 86 20.46 0.61 -1.25
N SER A 87 20.18 -0.68 -1.08
CA SER A 87 19.68 -1.22 0.17
C SER A 87 20.82 -1.91 0.89
N ILE A 88 21.08 -1.51 2.13
CA ILE A 88 21.98 -2.25 3.00
C ILE A 88 21.33 -3.61 3.29
N VAL A 89 22.09 -4.67 3.02
CA VAL A 89 21.68 -6.05 3.17
C VAL A 89 21.91 -6.48 4.62
N THR A 90 21.00 -7.25 5.21
CA THR A 90 21.20 -7.78 6.58
C THR A 90 22.32 -8.83 6.58
N LYS A 91 22.93 -9.08 7.76
CA LYS A 91 23.98 -10.11 7.89
C LYS A 91 23.53 -11.47 7.36
N GLU A 92 22.30 -11.88 7.65
CA GLU A 92 21.74 -13.14 7.17
C GLU A 92 21.57 -13.18 5.65
N GLN A 93 21.09 -12.10 5.05
CA GLN A 93 20.95 -12.01 3.61
C GLN A 93 22.33 -12.03 2.91
N HIS A 94 23.32 -11.37 3.51
CA HIS A 94 24.70 -11.40 3.01
C HIS A 94 25.27 -12.82 3.01
N LEU A 95 25.07 -13.57 4.11
CA LEU A 95 25.47 -14.98 4.20
C LEU A 95 24.76 -15.84 3.15
N LYS A 96 23.46 -15.62 2.92
CA LYS A 96 22.69 -16.34 1.89
C LYS A 96 23.22 -16.07 0.49
N ILE A 97 23.52 -14.81 0.17
CA ILE A 97 24.09 -14.42 -1.13
C ILE A 97 25.43 -15.13 -1.34
N ASN A 98 26.33 -15.07 -0.35
CA ASN A 98 27.64 -15.73 -0.45
C ASN A 98 27.49 -17.24 -0.65
N LYS A 99 26.61 -17.88 0.12
CA LYS A 99 26.34 -19.32 -0.02
C LYS A 99 25.85 -19.67 -1.42
N MET A 100 24.91 -18.89 -1.98
CA MET A 100 24.38 -19.12 -3.32
C MET A 100 25.44 -18.94 -4.41
N SER A 101 26.27 -17.89 -4.30
CA SER A 101 27.37 -17.65 -5.24
C SER A 101 28.37 -18.81 -5.22
N THR A 102 28.84 -19.22 -4.04
CA THR A 102 29.81 -20.33 -3.92
C THR A 102 29.24 -21.66 -4.44
N LEU A 103 27.96 -21.94 -4.20
CA LEU A 103 27.31 -23.14 -4.74
C LEU A 103 27.28 -23.13 -6.27
N MET A 104 26.89 -22.01 -6.89
CA MET A 104 26.82 -21.88 -8.35
C MET A 104 28.20 -21.99 -9.00
N ASP A 105 29.22 -21.40 -8.38
CA ASP A 105 30.61 -21.46 -8.84
C ASP A 105 31.14 -22.90 -8.79
N GLY A 106 30.89 -23.62 -7.69
CA GLY A 106 31.27 -25.03 -7.56
C GLY A 106 30.62 -25.93 -8.61
N LEU A 107 29.33 -25.76 -8.87
CA LEU A 107 28.61 -26.49 -9.92
C LEU A 107 29.15 -26.18 -11.32
N SER A 108 29.46 -24.90 -11.58
CA SER A 108 30.01 -24.46 -12.86
C SER A 108 31.40 -25.05 -13.11
N TYR A 109 32.25 -25.06 -12.08
CA TYR A 109 33.57 -25.70 -12.13
C TYR A 109 33.47 -27.21 -12.37
N GLN A 110 32.63 -27.92 -11.62
CA GLN A 110 32.47 -29.37 -11.77
C GLN A 110 32.02 -29.74 -13.20
N ARG A 111 31.08 -28.98 -13.79
CA ARG A 111 30.66 -29.17 -15.19
C ARG A 111 31.80 -28.96 -16.18
N GLN A 112 32.65 -27.97 -15.96
CA GLN A 112 33.80 -27.71 -16.82
C GLN A 112 34.85 -28.83 -16.73
N VAL A 113 35.09 -29.37 -15.53
CA VAL A 113 36.05 -30.46 -15.31
C VAL A 113 35.56 -31.76 -15.96
N ILE A 114 34.27 -32.12 -15.81
CA ILE A 114 33.72 -33.36 -16.41
C ILE A 114 33.73 -33.34 -17.94
N LYS A 115 33.66 -32.15 -18.54
CA LYS A 115 33.63 -32.00 -20.01
C LYS A 115 35.03 -32.05 -20.65
N LYS A 116 36.09 -32.14 -19.84
CA LYS A 116 37.49 -32.16 -20.25
C LYS A 116 38.03 -33.58 -20.20
#